data_AF-A0A3R9P6U3-F1
#
_entry.id   AF-A0A3R9P6U3-F1
#
_cell.length_a   1.000
_cell.length_b   1.000
_cell.length_c   1.000
_cell.angle_alpha   90.00
_cell.angle_beta   90.00
_cell.angle_gamma   90.00
#
_symmetry.space_group_name_H-M   'P 1'
#
loop_
_entity.id
_entity.type
_entity.pdbx_description
1 polymer ?
#
loop_
_entity_poly.entity_id
_entity_poly.type
_entity_poly.pdbx_seq_one_letter_code
_entity_poly.pdbx_strand_id
1 'polypeptide(L)'
;MERTPFRACDIQFAIMGHAELNHTATQSEEARVPTPLNAIALLVSLLAGIVVFLPFALNTSPLNAVMLRVPGNQGNWWHALIGAPFFLAFPMIWLRLRAFFSSQLSTPAERRIIWIAVSLSIFGTILVEAPFLLHLAGTSAWQRLAVLSLGLGIVIASATILFLRRRHISPTRACLVGLNTAYLGNAALCLIVYSSATGPIHSRSGWLVTMVIVWPMILEILWIFTRPSKTQTLVVVDR
;
A
#
# COMPACT_ATOMS: atom_id res chain seq x y z
N MET A 1 63.09 23.71 -31.30
CA MET A 1 62.34 22.49 -31.62
C MET A 1 61.99 21.85 -30.29
N GLU A 2 60.83 22.17 -29.72
CA GLU A 2 60.33 21.49 -28.51
C GLU A 2 58.81 21.72 -28.47
N ARG A 3 58.05 20.74 -28.95
CA ARG A 3 56.60 20.64 -28.70
C ARG A 3 56.44 19.70 -27.51
N THR A 4 55.94 20.23 -26.41
CA THR A 4 55.46 19.46 -25.28
C THR A 4 54.27 18.59 -25.74
N PRO A 5 54.23 17.28 -25.40
CA PRO A 5 53.08 16.45 -25.69
C PRO A 5 51.97 16.78 -24.68
N PHE A 6 50.94 17.45 -25.16
CA PHE A 6 49.70 17.71 -24.41
C PHE A 6 49.04 16.35 -24.10
N ARG A 7 48.81 16.11 -22.81
CA ARG A 7 48.35 14.86 -22.21
C ARG A 7 47.03 14.36 -22.79
N ALA A 8 47.04 13.16 -23.37
CA ALA A 8 45.83 12.37 -23.60
C ALA A 8 45.10 11.96 -22.29
N CYS A 9 45.79 12.06 -21.14
CA CYS A 9 45.27 11.65 -19.83
C CYS A 9 44.20 12.61 -19.26
N ASP A 10 44.24 13.89 -19.62
CA ASP A 10 43.30 14.90 -19.07
C ASP A 10 41.92 14.80 -19.74
N ILE A 11 41.85 14.30 -20.97
CA ILE A 11 40.60 14.08 -21.71
C ILE A 11 39.83 12.89 -21.12
N GLN A 12 40.53 11.83 -20.70
CA GLN A 12 39.90 10.64 -20.11
C GLN A 12 39.27 10.94 -18.75
N PHE A 13 39.86 11.82 -17.95
CA PHE A 13 39.30 12.24 -16.66
C PHE A 13 38.05 13.13 -16.83
N ALA A 14 38.04 14.00 -17.83
CA ALA A 14 36.86 14.82 -18.16
C ALA A 14 35.68 14.00 -18.72
N ILE A 15 35.97 12.98 -19.54
CA ILE A 15 34.94 12.08 -20.08
C ILE A 15 34.38 11.16 -18.98
N MET A 16 35.24 10.67 -18.08
CA MET A 16 34.80 9.82 -16.96
C MET A 16 33.99 10.64 -15.92
N GLY A 17 34.36 11.90 -15.67
CA GLY A 17 33.57 12.83 -14.86
C GLY A 17 32.21 13.17 -15.47
N HIS A 18 32.13 13.36 -16.79
CA HIS A 18 30.84 13.55 -17.49
C HIS A 18 30.00 12.27 -17.53
N ALA A 19 30.61 11.10 -17.63
CA ALA A 19 29.91 9.83 -17.56
C ALA A 19 29.30 9.59 -16.16
N GLU A 20 30.01 9.90 -15.07
CA GLU A 20 29.46 9.82 -13.71
C GLU A 20 28.41 10.90 -13.40
N LEU A 21 28.58 12.13 -13.90
CA LEU A 21 27.57 13.19 -13.79
C LEU A 21 26.29 12.85 -14.56
N ASN A 22 26.42 12.21 -15.72
CA ASN A 22 25.25 11.73 -16.47
C ASN A 22 24.65 10.46 -15.86
N HIS A 23 25.45 9.60 -15.22
CA HIS A 23 24.92 8.40 -14.56
C HIS A 23 24.14 8.76 -13.29
N THR A 24 24.57 9.79 -12.56
CA THR A 24 23.83 10.32 -11.39
C THR A 24 22.57 11.09 -11.79
N ALA A 25 22.55 11.74 -12.95
CA ALA A 25 21.34 12.37 -13.50
C ALA A 25 20.28 11.34 -14.00
N THR A 26 20.67 10.08 -14.20
CA THR A 26 19.74 8.97 -14.48
C THR A 26 19.19 8.28 -13.23
N GLN A 27 19.22 8.93 -12.05
CA GLN A 27 18.26 8.59 -10.99
C GLN A 27 16.87 9.02 -11.43
N SER A 28 16.28 8.17 -12.28
CA SER A 28 14.88 8.07 -12.67
C SER A 28 13.99 9.01 -11.86
N GLU A 29 13.70 10.18 -12.43
CA GLU A 29 12.61 11.04 -11.99
C GLU A 29 11.38 10.14 -11.89
N GLU A 30 11.00 9.77 -10.66
CA GLU A 30 9.97 8.79 -10.41
C GLU A 30 8.67 9.40 -10.93
N ALA A 31 8.29 9.03 -12.16
CA ALA A 31 7.32 9.77 -12.98
C ALA A 31 6.17 10.31 -12.12
N ARG A 32 6.15 11.62 -11.87
CA ARG A 32 5.23 12.20 -10.89
C ARG A 32 3.80 11.83 -11.26
N VAL A 33 3.04 11.40 -10.25
CA VAL A 33 1.58 11.27 -10.38
C VAL A 33 1.03 12.69 -10.54
N PRO A 34 0.06 12.93 -11.44
CA PRO A 34 -0.59 14.23 -11.53
C PRO A 34 -1.03 14.71 -10.15
N THR A 35 -0.68 15.94 -9.79
CA THR A 35 -1.01 16.57 -8.49
C THR A 35 -2.45 16.35 -8.02
N PRO A 36 -3.50 16.46 -8.87
CA PRO A 36 -4.88 16.23 -8.42
C PRO A 36 -5.15 14.77 -8.03
N LEU A 37 -4.57 13.80 -8.75
CA LEU A 37 -4.73 12.38 -8.40
C LEU A 37 -4.04 12.07 -7.08
N ASN A 38 -2.86 12.66 -6.83
CA ASN A 38 -2.18 12.51 -5.54
C ASN A 38 -2.97 13.17 -4.39
N ALA A 39 -3.68 14.28 -4.66
CA ALA A 39 -4.53 14.94 -3.67
C ALA A 39 -5.76 14.11 -3.31
N ILE A 40 -6.45 13.55 -4.31
CA ILE A 40 -7.58 12.62 -4.09
C ILE A 40 -7.10 11.40 -3.33
N ALA A 41 -5.98 10.82 -3.74
CA ALA A 41 -5.33 9.71 -3.06
C ALA A 41 -5.02 10.07 -1.60
N LEU A 42 -4.42 11.22 -1.31
CA LEU A 42 -4.15 11.66 0.05
C LEU A 42 -5.45 11.79 0.86
N LEU A 43 -6.51 12.39 0.30
CA LEU A 43 -7.80 12.51 0.96
C LEU A 43 -8.39 11.14 1.35
N VAL A 44 -8.33 10.16 0.44
CA VAL A 44 -8.77 8.79 0.70
C VAL A 44 -7.95 8.15 1.83
N SER A 45 -6.63 8.38 1.86
CA SER A 45 -5.78 7.89 2.95
C SER A 45 -6.03 8.58 4.28
N LEU A 46 -6.36 9.87 4.28
CA LEU A 46 -6.75 10.61 5.49
C LEU A 46 -8.07 10.06 6.05
N LEU A 47 -9.06 9.81 5.19
CA LEU A 47 -10.30 9.15 5.59
C LEU A 47 -10.04 7.75 6.17
N ALA A 48 -9.15 6.98 5.54
CA ALA A 48 -8.71 5.68 6.06
C ALA A 48 -8.05 5.79 7.45
N GLY A 49 -7.32 6.88 7.72
CA GLY A 49 -6.74 7.18 9.03
C GLY A 49 -7.80 7.53 10.07
N ILE A 50 -8.83 8.29 9.68
CA ILE A 50 -9.97 8.60 10.56
C ILE A 50 -10.72 7.33 10.98
N VAL A 51 -10.85 6.34 10.08
CA VAL A 51 -11.51 5.05 10.38
C VAL A 51 -10.90 4.34 11.60
N VAL A 52 -9.60 4.54 11.89
CA VAL A 52 -8.94 3.97 13.08
C VAL A 52 -9.65 4.36 14.39
N PHE A 53 -10.25 5.54 14.42
CA PHE A 53 -10.93 6.10 15.59
C PHE A 53 -12.44 5.91 15.55
N LEU A 54 -13.01 5.63 14.37
CA LEU A 54 -14.45 5.47 14.23
C LEU A 54 -14.91 4.07 14.63
N PRO A 55 -16.08 3.95 15.28
CA PRO A 55 -16.65 2.66 15.61
C PRO A 55 -17.02 1.90 14.34
N PHE A 56 -16.46 0.70 14.19
CA PHE A 56 -16.71 -0.16 13.05
C PHE A 56 -17.89 -1.09 13.30
N ALA A 57 -17.96 -1.65 14.51
CA ALA A 57 -19.08 -2.45 15.00
C ALA A 57 -19.20 -2.33 16.52
N LEU A 58 -20.42 -2.36 17.05
CA LEU A 58 -20.70 -2.41 18.50
C LEU A 58 -19.95 -1.30 19.30
N ASN A 59 -19.87 -0.08 18.76
CA ASN A 59 -19.12 1.05 19.33
C ASN A 59 -17.61 0.80 19.53
N THR A 60 -17.05 -0.20 18.86
CA THR A 60 -15.64 -0.56 18.91
C THR A 60 -14.94 -0.04 17.66
N SER A 61 -13.97 0.85 17.84
CA SER A 61 -13.07 1.31 16.78
C SER A 61 -11.88 0.36 16.63
N PRO A 62 -11.16 0.39 15.50
CA PRO A 62 -9.89 -0.34 15.35
C PRO A 62 -8.89 -0.03 16.46
N LEU A 63 -8.81 1.22 16.94
CA LEU A 63 -7.98 1.59 18.09
C LEU A 63 -8.43 0.86 19.36
N ASN A 64 -9.73 0.88 19.66
CA ASN A 64 -10.27 0.19 20.84
C ASN A 64 -10.02 -1.33 20.75
N ALA A 65 -10.13 -1.90 19.56
CA ALA A 65 -9.86 -3.31 19.30
C ALA A 65 -8.40 -3.69 19.57
N VAL A 66 -7.43 -2.87 19.13
CA VAL A 66 -5.99 -3.06 19.40
C VAL A 66 -5.67 -2.86 20.88
N MET A 67 -6.32 -1.90 21.54
CA MET A 67 -6.18 -1.69 22.99
C MET A 67 -6.95 -2.72 23.84
N LEU A 68 -7.58 -3.72 23.22
CA LEU A 68 -8.40 -4.74 23.87
C LEU A 68 -9.57 -4.18 24.71
N ARG A 69 -10.01 -2.96 24.40
CA ARG A 69 -11.15 -2.26 25.04
C ARG A 69 -12.45 -2.58 24.31
N VAL A 70 -12.78 -3.87 24.20
CA VAL A 70 -14.00 -4.35 23.53
C VAL A 70 -15.08 -4.66 24.57
N PRO A 71 -16.28 -4.05 24.48
CA PRO A 71 -17.38 -4.32 25.42
C PRO A 71 -17.73 -5.82 25.47
N GLY A 72 -17.79 -6.39 26.68
CA GLY A 72 -18.22 -7.79 26.90
C GLY A 72 -17.25 -8.89 26.46
N ASN A 73 -16.07 -8.57 25.92
CA ASN A 73 -15.09 -9.56 25.44
C ASN A 73 -13.63 -9.07 25.55
N GLN A 74 -13.33 -8.35 26.64
CA GLN A 74 -12.00 -7.81 26.93
C GLN A 74 -11.03 -8.99 27.15
N GLY A 75 -10.21 -9.30 26.14
CA GLY A 75 -9.23 -10.39 26.20
C GLY A 75 -9.13 -11.24 24.94
N ASN A 76 -10.07 -11.11 24.00
CA ASN A 76 -10.01 -11.88 22.77
C ASN A 76 -9.10 -11.21 21.72
N TRP A 77 -7.86 -11.69 21.62
CA TRP A 77 -6.76 -11.17 20.80
C TRP A 77 -7.06 -11.02 19.31
N TRP A 78 -8.02 -11.79 18.77
CA TRP A 78 -8.42 -11.67 17.35
C TRP A 78 -8.93 -10.26 16.99
N HIS A 79 -9.57 -9.53 17.92
CA HIS A 79 -10.00 -8.15 17.65
C HIS A 79 -8.80 -7.24 17.38
N ALA A 80 -7.69 -7.45 18.10
CA ALA A 80 -6.46 -6.70 17.86
C ALA A 80 -5.87 -7.01 16.48
N LEU A 81 -5.93 -8.27 16.02
CA LEU A 81 -5.50 -8.64 14.67
C LEU A 81 -6.37 -8.04 13.57
N ILE A 82 -7.66 -7.85 13.82
CA ILE A 82 -8.57 -7.18 12.88
C ILE A 82 -8.32 -5.66 12.86
N GLY A 83 -8.07 -5.07 14.03
CA GLY A 83 -7.86 -3.63 14.18
C GLY A 83 -6.49 -3.15 13.67
N ALA A 84 -5.44 -3.93 13.90
CA ALA A 84 -4.06 -3.53 13.61
C ALA A 84 -3.81 -3.14 12.13
N PRO A 85 -4.32 -3.86 11.11
CA PRO A 85 -4.15 -3.48 9.71
C PRO A 85 -4.69 -2.10 9.34
N PHE A 86 -5.68 -1.56 10.06
CA PHE A 86 -6.17 -0.20 9.79
C PHE A 86 -5.10 0.87 10.05
N PHE A 87 -4.10 0.59 10.89
CA PHE A 87 -2.98 1.49 11.14
C PHE A 87 -2.02 1.61 9.95
N LEU A 88 -2.14 0.75 8.92
CA LEU A 88 -1.44 0.97 7.65
C LEU A 88 -1.88 2.28 6.96
N ALA A 89 -2.98 2.91 7.37
CA ALA A 89 -3.34 4.25 6.94
C ALA A 89 -2.25 5.29 7.22
N PHE A 90 -1.53 5.21 8.34
CA PHE A 90 -0.50 6.19 8.68
C PHE A 90 0.70 6.17 7.73
N PRO A 91 1.35 5.03 7.43
CA PRO A 91 2.40 5.00 6.41
C PRO A 91 1.88 5.35 5.01
N MET A 92 0.62 5.06 4.67
CA MET A 92 0.00 5.52 3.41
C MET A 92 -0.07 7.06 3.34
N ILE A 93 -0.61 7.70 4.39
CA ILE A 93 -0.68 9.16 4.50
C ILE A 93 0.72 9.76 4.41
N TRP A 94 1.68 9.22 5.16
CA TRP A 94 3.06 9.71 5.18
C TRP A 94 3.69 9.72 3.79
N LEU A 95 3.63 8.61 3.05
CA LEU A 95 4.18 8.52 1.69
C LEU A 95 3.51 9.50 0.73
N ARG A 96 2.18 9.65 0.81
CA ARG A 96 1.41 10.55 -0.06
C ARG A 96 1.67 12.02 0.26
N LEU A 97 1.84 12.35 1.54
CA LEU A 97 2.20 13.70 1.98
C LEU A 97 3.60 14.07 1.51
N ARG A 98 4.57 13.16 1.66
CA ARG A 98 5.96 13.37 1.22
C ARG A 98 6.07 13.60 -0.29
N ALA A 99 5.19 12.98 -1.09
CA ALA A 99 5.12 13.21 -2.53
C ALA A 99 4.82 14.67 -2.93
N PHE A 100 4.24 15.48 -2.03
CA PHE A 100 4.03 16.92 -2.27
C PHE A 100 5.25 17.77 -1.95
N PHE A 101 6.08 17.35 -0.99
CA PHE A 101 7.19 18.15 -0.46
C PHE A 101 8.56 17.70 -0.93
N SER A 102 8.70 16.49 -1.49
CA SER A 102 9.99 15.92 -1.85
C SER A 102 9.96 15.18 -3.18
N SER A 103 11.03 15.34 -3.96
CA SER A 103 11.29 14.52 -5.16
C SER A 103 11.72 13.09 -4.80
N GLN A 104 12.19 12.84 -3.57
CA GLN A 104 12.54 11.51 -3.08
C GLN A 104 11.45 10.98 -2.16
N LEU A 105 10.65 10.05 -2.68
CA LEU A 105 9.46 9.58 -1.97
C LEU A 105 9.76 8.64 -0.79
N SER A 106 10.83 7.84 -0.84
CA SER A 106 11.22 6.98 0.31
C SER A 106 12.64 6.43 0.19
N THR A 107 13.33 6.23 1.32
CA THR A 107 14.65 5.58 1.38
C THR A 107 14.54 4.04 1.35
N PRO A 108 15.61 3.31 0.98
CA PRO A 108 15.56 1.83 0.98
C PRO A 108 15.22 1.21 2.35
N ALA A 109 15.70 1.81 3.44
CA ALA A 109 15.42 1.35 4.80
C ALA A 109 13.93 1.52 5.17
N GLU A 110 13.35 2.68 4.86
CA GLU A 110 11.92 2.94 5.05
C GLU A 110 11.06 1.94 4.25
N ARG A 111 11.41 1.70 2.99
CA ARG A 111 10.70 0.70 2.15
C ARG A 111 10.75 -0.69 2.76
N ARG A 112 11.87 -1.08 3.37
CA ARG A 112 11.99 -2.37 4.08
C ARG A 112 11.04 -2.44 5.27
N ILE A 113 10.94 -1.38 6.08
CA ILE A 113 10.01 -1.31 7.22
C ILE A 113 8.55 -1.40 6.72
N ILE A 114 8.22 -0.69 5.64
CA ILE A 114 6.89 -0.76 5.03
C ILE A 114 6.56 -2.18 4.59
N TRP A 115 7.48 -2.88 3.91
CA TRP A 115 7.25 -4.27 3.50
C TRP A 115 7.10 -5.23 4.67
N ILE A 116 7.82 -5.01 5.78
CA ILE A 116 7.63 -5.78 7.01
C ILE A 116 6.21 -5.55 7.55
N ALA A 117 5.76 -4.31 7.65
CA ALA A 117 4.42 -3.97 8.12
C ALA A 117 3.31 -4.55 7.21
N VAL A 118 3.48 -4.46 5.89
CA VAL A 118 2.58 -5.07 4.88
C VAL A 118 2.52 -6.59 5.06
N SER A 119 3.68 -7.25 5.19
CA SER A 119 3.74 -8.71 5.35
C SER A 119 3.09 -9.15 6.66
N LEU A 120 3.35 -8.44 7.75
CA LEU A 120 2.76 -8.71 9.06
C LEU A 120 1.23 -8.53 9.02
N SER A 121 0.74 -7.49 8.33
CA SER A 121 -0.68 -7.25 8.13
C SER A 121 -1.35 -8.37 7.33
N ILE A 122 -0.73 -8.80 6.23
CA ILE A 122 -1.24 -9.92 5.42
C ILE A 122 -1.29 -11.20 6.25
N PHE A 123 -0.24 -11.47 7.03
CA PHE A 123 -0.22 -12.62 7.93
C PHE A 123 -1.32 -12.53 8.99
N GLY A 124 -1.55 -11.36 9.57
CA GLY A 124 -2.68 -11.10 10.46
C GLY A 124 -4.03 -11.40 9.80
N THR A 125 -4.24 -10.95 8.56
CA THR A 125 -5.46 -11.26 7.79
C THR A 125 -5.63 -12.77 7.58
N ILE A 126 -4.57 -13.49 7.21
CA ILE A 126 -4.60 -14.96 7.07
C ILE A 126 -4.99 -15.63 8.39
N LEU A 127 -4.43 -15.18 9.52
CA LEU A 127 -4.76 -15.73 10.85
C LEU A 127 -6.23 -15.50 11.21
N VAL A 128 -6.79 -14.33 10.87
CA VAL A 128 -8.22 -14.03 11.08
C VAL A 128 -9.12 -14.89 10.17
N GLU A 129 -8.66 -15.20 8.96
CA GLU A 129 -9.39 -16.06 8.02
C GLU A 129 -9.27 -17.56 8.30
N ALA A 130 -8.23 -18.01 9.01
CA ALA A 130 -8.01 -19.40 9.38
C ALA A 130 -9.24 -20.11 9.98
N PRO A 131 -10.00 -19.54 10.95
CA PRO A 131 -11.22 -20.18 11.45
C PRO A 131 -12.32 -20.30 10.40
N PHE A 132 -12.37 -19.40 9.40
CA PHE A 132 -13.29 -19.51 8.28
C PHE A 132 -12.86 -20.62 7.32
N LEU A 133 -11.56 -20.71 7.00
CA LEU A 133 -10.99 -21.81 6.21
C LEU A 133 -11.29 -23.18 6.83
N LEU A 134 -11.10 -23.29 8.15
CA LEU A 134 -11.29 -24.52 8.91
C LEU A 134 -12.76 -24.82 9.26
N HIS A 135 -13.71 -24.01 8.79
CA HIS A 135 -15.15 -24.16 9.08
C HIS A 135 -15.52 -24.07 10.58
N LEU A 136 -14.68 -23.38 11.37
CA LEU A 136 -14.86 -23.21 12.81
C LEU A 136 -15.74 -21.99 13.17
N ALA A 137 -15.97 -21.08 12.22
CA ALA A 137 -16.60 -19.79 12.48
C ALA A 137 -18.15 -19.80 12.53
N GLY A 138 -18.81 -20.96 12.37
CA GLY A 138 -20.29 -21.05 12.41
C GLY A 138 -21.03 -20.18 11.38
N THR A 139 -20.36 -19.72 10.34
CA THR A 139 -20.90 -18.81 9.33
C THR A 139 -21.52 -19.56 8.14
N SER A 140 -22.44 -18.90 7.43
CA SER A 140 -23.04 -19.45 6.22
C SER A 140 -21.98 -19.69 5.13
N ALA A 141 -22.20 -20.70 4.27
CA ALA A 141 -21.27 -21.05 3.21
C ALA A 141 -20.97 -19.88 2.25
N TRP A 142 -21.99 -19.07 1.93
CA TRP A 142 -21.87 -17.89 1.07
C TRP A 142 -21.07 -16.77 1.72
N GLN A 143 -21.29 -16.51 3.01
CA GLN A 143 -20.51 -15.52 3.75
C GLN A 143 -19.06 -15.94 3.88
N ARG A 144 -18.80 -17.24 4.14
CA ARG A 144 -17.45 -17.79 4.15
C ARG A 144 -16.75 -17.62 2.81
N LEU A 145 -17.41 -17.98 1.71
CA LEU A 145 -16.84 -17.80 0.37
C LEU A 145 -16.54 -16.33 0.10
N ALA A 146 -17.44 -15.42 0.47
CA ALA A 146 -17.23 -13.98 0.32
C ALA A 146 -15.99 -13.51 1.12
N VAL A 147 -15.87 -13.90 2.39
CA VAL A 147 -14.71 -13.56 3.24
C VAL A 147 -13.41 -14.04 2.61
N LEU A 148 -13.33 -15.33 2.25
CA LEU A 148 -12.12 -15.91 1.66
C LEU A 148 -11.78 -15.29 0.29
N SER A 149 -12.79 -15.07 -0.54
CA SER A 149 -12.60 -14.51 -1.89
C SER A 149 -12.13 -13.07 -1.86
N LEU A 150 -12.63 -12.25 -0.94
CA LEU A 150 -12.28 -10.84 -0.87
C LEU A 150 -11.00 -10.60 -0.06
N GLY A 151 -10.83 -11.25 1.08
CA GLY A 151 -9.62 -11.07 1.89
C GLY A 151 -8.38 -11.66 1.22
N LEU A 152 -8.35 -12.97 0.95
CA LEU A 152 -7.22 -13.59 0.25
C LEU A 152 -7.16 -13.26 -1.23
N GLY A 153 -8.30 -13.18 -1.92
CA GLY A 153 -8.29 -12.95 -3.38
C GLY A 153 -7.69 -11.60 -3.76
N ILE A 154 -7.97 -10.53 -3.00
CA ILE A 154 -7.34 -9.21 -3.21
C ILE A 154 -5.82 -9.31 -3.02
N VAL A 155 -5.37 -9.97 -1.95
CA VAL A 155 -3.94 -10.13 -1.66
C VAL A 155 -3.24 -10.93 -2.75
N ILE A 156 -3.79 -12.08 -3.14
CA ILE A 156 -3.20 -12.98 -4.16
C ILE A 156 -3.19 -12.30 -5.53
N ALA A 157 -4.29 -11.66 -5.94
CA ALA A 157 -4.37 -10.98 -7.23
C ALA A 157 -3.36 -9.83 -7.31
N SER A 158 -3.32 -8.96 -6.30
CA SER A 158 -2.36 -7.85 -6.24
C SER A 158 -0.91 -8.34 -6.19
N ALA A 159 -0.61 -9.37 -5.40
CA ALA A 159 0.74 -9.94 -5.31
C ALA A 159 1.19 -10.54 -6.65
N THR A 160 0.29 -11.24 -7.35
CA THR A 160 0.56 -11.83 -8.66
C THR A 160 0.85 -10.75 -9.69
N ILE A 161 0.00 -9.71 -9.79
CA ILE A 161 0.19 -8.61 -10.74
C ILE A 161 1.46 -7.83 -10.40
N LEU A 162 1.72 -7.57 -9.12
CA LEU A 162 2.94 -6.89 -8.68
C LEU A 162 4.19 -7.70 -9.03
N PHE A 163 4.16 -9.02 -8.85
CA PHE A 163 5.26 -9.90 -9.24
C PHE A 163 5.51 -9.88 -10.74
N LEU A 164 4.45 -9.94 -11.56
CA LEU A 164 4.54 -9.87 -13.01
C LEU A 164 5.05 -8.51 -13.50
N ARG A 165 4.65 -7.41 -12.86
CA ARG A 165 5.05 -6.04 -13.24
C ARG A 165 6.23 -5.48 -12.43
N ARG A 166 6.93 -6.28 -11.63
CA ARG A 166 7.98 -5.81 -10.70
C ARG A 166 9.13 -5.04 -11.36
N ARG A 167 9.46 -5.33 -12.62
CA ARG A 167 10.51 -4.64 -13.39
C ARG A 167 10.07 -3.27 -13.93
N HIS A 168 8.77 -3.00 -13.90
CA HIS A 168 8.12 -1.90 -14.60
C HIS A 168 7.49 -0.89 -13.64
N ILE A 169 7.45 -1.20 -12.35
CA ILE A 169 6.88 -0.39 -11.28
C ILE A 169 8.02 0.14 -10.42
N SER A 170 7.97 1.44 -10.12
CA SER A 170 8.95 2.03 -9.22
C SER A 170 8.77 1.50 -7.79
N PRO A 171 9.84 1.36 -6.99
CA PRO A 171 9.72 0.68 -5.71
C PRO A 171 8.78 1.39 -4.71
N THR A 172 8.66 2.72 -4.77
CA THR A 172 7.71 3.46 -3.92
C THR A 172 6.26 3.11 -4.28
N ARG A 173 5.94 3.06 -5.59
CA ARG A 173 4.61 2.64 -6.06
C ARG A 173 4.30 1.21 -5.68
N ALA A 174 5.29 0.31 -5.74
CA ALA A 174 5.13 -1.06 -5.26
C ALA A 174 4.78 -1.10 -3.77
N CYS A 175 5.41 -0.25 -2.95
CA CYS A 175 5.07 -0.12 -1.53
C CYS A 175 3.65 0.41 -1.31
N LEU A 176 3.21 1.42 -2.08
CA LEU A 176 1.84 1.94 -2.02
C LEU A 176 0.80 0.88 -2.42
N VAL A 177 1.07 0.10 -3.47
CA VAL A 177 0.21 -1.03 -3.85
C VAL A 177 0.17 -2.05 -2.72
N GLY A 178 1.30 -2.39 -2.11
CA GLY A 178 1.36 -3.31 -0.97
C GLY A 178 0.55 -2.82 0.23
N LEU A 179 0.71 -1.56 0.62
CA LEU A 179 -0.05 -0.92 1.71
C LEU A 179 -1.55 -0.89 1.42
N ASN A 180 -1.95 -0.42 0.24
CA ASN A 180 -3.35 -0.38 -0.17
C ASN A 180 -3.93 -1.79 -0.19
N THR A 181 -3.21 -2.78 -0.72
CA THR A 181 -3.66 -4.17 -0.81
C THR A 181 -3.87 -4.78 0.57
N ALA A 182 -2.90 -4.63 1.49
CA ALA A 182 -3.01 -5.18 2.84
C ALA A 182 -4.14 -4.51 3.64
N TYR A 183 -4.28 -3.18 3.52
CA TYR A 183 -5.39 -2.45 4.12
C TYR A 183 -6.73 -2.93 3.53
N LEU A 184 -6.83 -3.04 2.21
CA LEU A 184 -8.05 -3.38 1.49
C LEU A 184 -8.53 -4.80 1.78
N GLY A 185 -7.61 -5.77 1.83
CA GLY A 185 -7.93 -7.15 2.21
C GLY A 185 -8.55 -7.22 3.60
N ASN A 186 -7.95 -6.54 4.59
CA ASN A 186 -8.51 -6.48 5.93
C ASN A 186 -9.84 -5.71 5.99
N ALA A 187 -9.94 -4.57 5.30
CA ALA A 187 -11.15 -3.76 5.25
C ALA A 187 -12.32 -4.55 4.63
N ALA A 188 -12.08 -5.29 3.54
CA ALA A 188 -13.10 -6.09 2.88
C ALA A 188 -13.60 -7.22 3.78
N LEU A 189 -12.69 -7.92 4.49
CA LEU A 189 -13.06 -8.90 5.52
C LEU A 189 -13.97 -8.26 6.56
N CYS A 190 -13.58 -7.11 7.11
CA CYS A 190 -14.35 -6.41 8.13
C CYS A 190 -15.74 -6.00 7.61
N LEU A 191 -15.82 -5.50 6.37
CA LEU A 191 -17.09 -5.10 5.76
C LEU A 191 -18.08 -6.27 5.69
N ILE A 192 -17.61 -7.47 5.35
CA ILE A 192 -18.44 -8.67 5.27
C ILE A 192 -18.79 -9.19 6.66
N VAL A 193 -17.81 -9.36 7.54
CA VAL A 193 -18.01 -9.95 8.88
C VAL A 193 -18.97 -9.10 9.71
N TYR A 194 -18.86 -7.77 9.62
CA TYR A 194 -19.71 -6.84 10.37
C TYR A 194 -20.91 -6.31 9.58
N SER A 195 -21.21 -6.86 8.40
CA SER A 195 -22.35 -6.40 7.60
C SER A 195 -23.68 -6.56 8.34
N SER A 196 -23.82 -7.67 9.09
CA SER A 196 -24.99 -8.03 9.88
C SER A 196 -24.95 -7.55 11.33
N ALA A 197 -23.95 -6.75 11.72
CA ALA A 197 -23.86 -6.25 13.09
C ALA A 197 -25.10 -5.38 13.43
N THR A 198 -25.84 -5.81 14.46
CA THR A 198 -27.04 -5.14 14.96
C THR A 198 -26.65 -3.92 15.80
N GLY A 199 -27.23 -2.76 15.51
CA GLY A 199 -27.01 -1.54 16.29
C GLY A 199 -27.44 -0.28 15.54
N PRO A 200 -27.51 0.87 16.23
CA PRO A 200 -27.82 2.15 15.61
C PRO A 200 -26.74 2.53 14.59
N ILE A 201 -27.12 3.25 13.52
CA ILE A 201 -26.23 3.62 12.40
C ILE A 201 -24.94 4.32 12.88
N HIS A 202 -25.04 5.16 13.92
CA HIS A 202 -23.88 5.85 14.50
C HIS A 202 -22.80 4.90 15.03
N SER A 203 -23.17 3.72 15.52
CA SER A 203 -22.22 2.70 16.01
C SER A 203 -21.43 1.99 14.90
N ARG A 204 -21.74 2.30 13.63
CA ARG A 204 -21.16 1.72 12.41
C ARG A 204 -20.60 2.79 11.47
N SER A 205 -20.31 3.99 11.98
CA SER A 205 -19.77 5.08 11.16
C SER A 205 -18.46 4.71 10.48
N GLY A 206 -17.57 3.97 11.15
CA GLY A 206 -16.33 3.45 10.57
C GLY A 206 -16.57 2.46 9.44
N TRP A 207 -17.60 1.61 9.56
CA TRP A 207 -18.01 0.67 8.50
C TRP A 207 -18.52 1.42 7.26
N LEU A 208 -19.34 2.46 7.45
CA LEU A 208 -19.86 3.29 6.35
C LEU A 208 -18.75 4.04 5.61
N VAL A 209 -17.84 4.69 6.35
CA VAL A 209 -16.69 5.37 5.75
C VAL A 209 -15.82 4.37 4.99
N THR A 210 -15.62 3.17 5.55
CA THR A 210 -14.86 2.10 4.90
C THR A 210 -15.51 1.67 3.58
N MET A 211 -16.83 1.51 3.53
CA MET A 211 -17.54 1.23 2.27
C MET A 211 -17.28 2.29 1.19
N VAL A 212 -17.16 3.56 1.58
CA VAL A 212 -16.91 4.65 0.62
C VAL A 212 -15.46 4.63 0.12
N ILE A 213 -14.47 4.44 1.00
CA ILE A 213 -13.04 4.53 0.63
C ILE A 213 -12.49 3.28 -0.08
N VAL A 214 -13.14 2.12 0.07
CA VAL A 214 -12.73 0.87 -0.60
C VAL A 214 -12.74 1.02 -2.13
N TRP A 215 -13.75 1.68 -2.69
CA TRP A 215 -13.86 1.90 -4.14
C TRP A 215 -12.71 2.71 -4.74
N PRO A 216 -12.40 3.93 -4.25
CA PRO A 216 -11.29 4.69 -4.79
C PRO A 216 -9.93 4.01 -4.55
N MET A 217 -9.75 3.23 -3.47
CA MET A 217 -8.53 2.43 -3.27
C MET A 217 -8.38 1.32 -4.33
N ILE A 218 -9.46 0.61 -4.68
CA ILE A 218 -9.46 -0.37 -5.77
C ILE A 218 -9.09 0.30 -7.09
N LEU A 219 -9.75 1.43 -7.41
CA LEU A 219 -9.48 2.18 -8.63
C LEU A 219 -8.03 2.66 -8.69
N GLU A 220 -7.45 3.07 -7.56
CA GLU A 220 -6.04 3.47 -7.49
C GLU A 220 -5.08 2.30 -7.76
N ILE A 221 -5.32 1.11 -7.17
CA ILE A 221 -4.52 -0.09 -7.45
C ILE A 221 -4.59 -0.43 -8.94
N LEU A 222 -5.80 -0.46 -9.51
CA LEU A 222 -6.00 -0.74 -10.93
C LEU A 222 -5.30 0.29 -11.81
N TRP A 223 -5.39 1.58 -11.46
CA TRP A 223 -4.73 2.67 -12.17
C TRP A 223 -3.20 2.52 -12.18
N ILE A 224 -2.60 2.17 -11.04
CA ILE A 224 -1.15 1.91 -10.96
C ILE A 224 -0.76 0.74 -11.87
N PHE A 225 -1.61 -0.29 -11.95
CA PHE A 225 -1.36 -1.45 -12.80
C PHE A 225 -1.69 -1.26 -14.29
N THR A 226 -2.53 -0.31 -14.69
CA THR A 226 -2.81 -0.04 -16.11
C THR A 226 -1.86 0.99 -16.72
N ARG A 227 -1.14 1.76 -15.90
CA ARG A 227 -0.21 2.77 -16.42
C ARG A 227 0.89 2.10 -17.27
N PRO A 228 1.05 2.49 -18.55
CA PRO A 228 2.08 1.95 -19.42
C PRO A 228 3.45 2.39 -18.88
N SER A 229 4.33 1.42 -18.68
CA SER A 229 5.73 1.72 -18.38
C SER A 229 6.34 2.22 -19.67
N LYS A 230 6.79 3.47 -19.69
CA LYS A 230 7.55 3.98 -20.83
C LYS A 230 8.77 3.09 -20.99
N THR A 231 8.72 2.21 -21.99
CA THR A 231 9.89 1.52 -22.49
C THR A 231 10.88 2.60 -22.87
N GLN A 232 12.01 2.68 -22.17
CA GLN A 232 13.17 3.41 -22.66
C GLN A 232 13.56 2.73 -23.97
N THR A 233 13.11 3.29 -25.09
CA THR A 233 13.68 3.02 -26.40
C THR A 233 15.13 3.47 -26.31
N LEU A 234 16.03 2.50 -26.09
CA LEU A 234 17.44 2.63 -26.36
C LEU A 234 17.55 3.03 -27.84
N VAL A 235 17.74 4.32 -28.08
CA VAL A 235 18.28 4.80 -29.35
C VAL A 235 19.70 4.26 -29.39
N VAL A 236 19.87 3.10 -30.03
CA VAL A 236 21.17 2.64 -30.49
C VAL A 236 21.62 3.69 -31.50
N VAL A 237 22.45 4.61 -31.03
CA VAL A 237 23.24 5.46 -31.92
C VAL A 237 24.33 4.53 -32.45
N ASP A 238 24.08 3.92 -33.60
CA ASP A 238 25.13 3.30 -34.39
C ASP A 238 26.16 4.39 -34.73
N ARG A 239 27.41 4.13 -34.35
CA ARG A 239 28.59 4.89 -34.76
C ARG A 239 29.28 4.16 -35.90
#